data_AF-A0A1A2Y5J0-F1
#
_entry.id   AF-A0A1A2Y5J0-F1
#
_cell.length_a   1.000
_cell.length_b   1.000
_cell.length_c   1.000
_cell.angle_alpha   90.00
_cell.angle_beta   90.00
_cell.angle_gamma   90.00
#
_symmetry.space_group_name_H-M   'P 1'
#
loop_
_entity.id
_entity.type
_entity.pdbx_description
1 polymer ?
#
loop_
_entity_poly.entity_id
_entity_poly.type
_entity_poly.pdbx_seq_one_letter_code
_entity_poly.pdbx_strand_id
1 'polypeptide(L)'
;MTLPAATTTAHCEAVLDEIERVVVGKRSALTLILIAVLARGHVLIEDLPGLGKTLIARSFAAALGLQFTRVQFTPDLLPADLLGSTIYDMQSGRFAFRAGPIFTNLLLADEINRTPPKTQAALLEAMAEGQVSIDGETHQLPKPFVVLATDNPIEYEGTYPLPEAQLDRFAIRLELRYLSERDEAAMLRRRLERGSVEPTVNQVVDAHDLLAMRESVEQVTVHEDVLHYVVSLANATRHHPQVAVGASPRAELDLVQLARARALLLGRDYVIPEDVKALAVPAVAHRITLRPEMWVRKIQGADVVGELLRRLPVPRTGGGSG
;
A
#
# COMPACT_ATOMS: atom_id res chain seq x y z
N MET A 1 -19.05 -5.99 -12.06
CA MET A 1 -20.31 -5.76 -11.32
C MET A 1 -19.92 -5.09 -10.02
N THR A 2 -20.62 -4.04 -9.61
CA THR A 2 -20.42 -3.35 -8.32
C THR A 2 -21.16 -4.07 -7.20
N LEU A 3 -20.64 -4.05 -5.98
CA LEU A 3 -21.36 -4.52 -4.79
C LEU A 3 -22.09 -3.34 -4.14
N PRO A 4 -23.17 -3.59 -3.37
CA PRO A 4 -23.73 -2.57 -2.50
C PRO A 4 -22.68 -2.08 -1.49
N ALA A 5 -22.73 -0.78 -1.14
CA ALA A 5 -21.79 -0.19 -0.20
C ALA A 5 -21.77 -0.93 1.15
N ALA A 6 -22.94 -1.23 1.70
CA ALA A 6 -23.08 -1.97 2.95
C ALA A 6 -22.47 -3.39 2.91
N THR A 7 -22.58 -4.08 1.76
CA THR A 7 -21.95 -5.39 1.57
C THR A 7 -20.43 -5.27 1.56
N THR A 8 -19.90 -4.25 0.87
CA THR A 8 -18.46 -3.97 0.86
C THR A 8 -17.95 -3.65 2.28
N THR A 9 -18.66 -2.80 3.03
CA THR A 9 -18.32 -2.49 4.43
C THR A 9 -18.27 -3.76 5.30
N ALA A 10 -19.31 -4.60 5.23
CA ALA A 10 -19.36 -5.84 6.00
C ALA A 10 -18.21 -6.81 5.64
N HIS A 11 -17.86 -6.92 4.35
CA HIS A 11 -16.70 -7.70 3.93
C HIS A 11 -15.38 -7.13 4.44
N CYS A 12 -15.21 -5.80 4.43
CA CYS A 12 -14.02 -5.16 4.99
C CYS A 12 -13.85 -5.45 6.49
N GLU A 13 -14.92 -5.33 7.26
CA GLU A 13 -14.91 -5.65 8.70
C GLU A 13 -14.57 -7.12 8.93
N ALA A 14 -15.24 -8.04 8.21
CA ALA A 14 -14.98 -9.47 8.33
C ALA A 14 -13.54 -9.86 7.96
N VAL A 15 -12.96 -9.25 6.91
CA VAL A 15 -11.56 -9.47 6.52
C VAL A 15 -10.62 -9.01 7.63
N LEU A 16 -10.81 -7.81 8.18
CA LEU A 16 -9.94 -7.29 9.23
C LEU A 16 -10.06 -8.14 10.51
N ASP A 17 -11.28 -8.52 10.89
CA ASP A 17 -11.54 -9.33 12.08
C ASP A 17 -10.93 -10.74 11.97
N GLU A 18 -10.98 -11.35 10.78
CA GLU A 18 -10.36 -12.64 10.52
C GLU A 18 -8.82 -12.54 10.60
N ILE A 19 -8.22 -11.48 10.06
CA ILE A 19 -6.77 -11.26 10.14
C ILE A 19 -6.33 -11.01 11.59
N GLU A 20 -7.13 -10.31 12.42
CA GLU A 20 -6.81 -10.02 13.82
C GLU A 20 -6.83 -11.23 14.75
N ARG A 21 -7.40 -12.35 14.31
CA ARG A 21 -7.24 -13.64 15.01
C ARG A 21 -5.79 -14.07 15.02
N VAL A 22 -5.04 -13.70 13.98
CA VAL A 22 -3.66 -14.13 13.75
C VAL A 22 -2.65 -13.01 14.02
N VAL A 23 -2.98 -11.76 13.64
CA VAL A 23 -2.12 -10.59 13.81
C VAL A 23 -2.62 -9.76 15.01
N VAL A 24 -1.83 -9.73 16.09
CA VAL A 24 -2.21 -9.05 17.33
C VAL A 24 -1.87 -7.56 17.27
N GLY A 25 -2.75 -6.69 17.77
CA GLY A 25 -2.42 -5.30 18.13
C GLY A 25 -2.09 -4.35 16.96
N LYS A 26 -2.53 -4.67 15.73
CA LYS A 26 -2.18 -3.88 14.53
C LYS A 26 -3.38 -3.40 13.70
N ARG A 27 -4.58 -3.27 14.28
CA ARG A 27 -5.81 -2.86 13.56
C ARG A 27 -5.60 -1.65 12.66
N SER A 28 -4.96 -0.59 13.17
CA SER A 28 -4.73 0.65 12.41
C SER A 28 -3.90 0.42 11.14
N ALA A 29 -2.82 -0.36 11.23
CA ALA A 29 -1.99 -0.71 10.09
C ALA A 29 -2.73 -1.62 9.10
N LEU A 30 -3.48 -2.61 9.60
CA LEU A 30 -4.31 -3.49 8.77
C LEU A 30 -5.38 -2.68 8.01
N THR A 31 -6.06 -1.76 8.69
CA THR A 31 -7.04 -0.86 8.06
C THR A 31 -6.40 0.00 6.97
N LEU A 32 -5.21 0.56 7.19
CA LEU A 32 -4.50 1.33 6.14
C LEU A 32 -4.12 0.47 4.93
N ILE A 33 -3.64 -0.76 5.16
CA ILE A 33 -3.32 -1.69 4.07
C ILE A 33 -4.59 -2.03 3.29
N LEU A 34 -5.70 -2.34 3.96
CA LEU A 34 -6.96 -2.65 3.28
C LEU A 34 -7.50 -1.46 2.49
N ILE A 35 -7.41 -0.24 3.05
CA ILE A 35 -7.77 1.00 2.34
C ILE A 35 -6.93 1.15 1.07
N ALA A 36 -5.62 0.95 1.13
CA ALA A 36 -4.76 1.00 -0.06
C ALA A 36 -5.14 -0.07 -1.08
N VAL A 37 -5.38 -1.31 -0.65
CA VAL A 37 -5.82 -2.42 -1.52
C VAL A 37 -7.11 -2.08 -2.25
N LEU A 38 -8.10 -1.49 -1.56
CA LEU A 38 -9.38 -1.08 -2.13
C LEU A 38 -9.24 0.13 -3.07
N ALA A 39 -8.33 1.05 -2.76
CA ALA A 39 -7.99 2.19 -3.61
C ALA A 39 -7.06 1.83 -4.78
N ARG A 40 -6.82 0.53 -5.03
CA ARG A 40 -5.90 0.01 -6.09
C ARG A 40 -4.44 0.47 -5.92
N GLY A 41 -4.07 0.89 -4.72
CA GLY A 41 -2.74 1.34 -4.38
C GLY A 41 -1.79 0.23 -3.95
N HIS A 42 -0.50 0.55 -3.99
CA HIS A 42 0.56 -0.25 -3.40
C HIS A 42 1.02 0.37 -2.07
N VAL A 43 1.59 -0.45 -1.20
CA VAL A 43 1.97 -0.04 0.15
C VAL A 43 3.47 -0.21 0.35
N LEU A 44 4.13 0.83 0.84
CA LEU A 44 5.50 0.77 1.34
C LEU A 44 5.48 0.68 2.87
N ILE A 45 6.14 -0.32 3.41
CA ILE A 45 6.20 -0.59 4.85
C ILE A 45 7.63 -0.33 5.34
N GLU A 46 7.82 0.80 6.00
CA GLU A 46 9.07 1.12 6.69
C GLU A 46 9.09 0.40 8.03
N ASP A 47 10.11 -0.41 8.29
CA ASP A 47 10.12 -1.19 9.53
C ASP A 47 11.46 -1.85 9.85
N LEU A 48 11.52 -2.37 11.06
CA LEU A 48 12.56 -3.28 11.54
C LEU A 48 12.22 -4.74 11.20
N PRO A 49 13.25 -5.61 11.07
CA PRO A 49 13.04 -7.04 10.92
C PRO A 49 12.21 -7.65 12.06
N GLY A 50 11.39 -8.65 11.76
CA GLY A 50 10.70 -9.46 12.77
C GLY A 50 9.31 -8.97 13.21
N LEU A 51 8.79 -7.88 12.66
CA LEU A 51 7.50 -7.29 13.07
C LEU A 51 6.26 -7.87 12.36
N GLY A 52 6.37 -9.09 11.83
CA GLY A 52 5.23 -9.86 11.34
C GLY A 52 4.71 -9.48 9.95
N LYS A 53 5.49 -8.74 9.15
CA LYS A 53 5.12 -8.32 7.76
C LYS A 53 4.67 -9.50 6.89
N THR A 54 5.43 -10.60 6.91
CA THR A 54 5.09 -11.81 6.13
C THR A 54 3.78 -12.41 6.60
N LEU A 55 3.52 -12.40 7.91
CA LEU A 55 2.24 -12.86 8.45
C LEU A 55 1.09 -11.97 8.00
N ILE A 56 1.27 -10.64 8.05
CA ILE A 56 0.27 -9.67 7.57
C ILE A 56 -0.04 -9.89 6.09
N ALA A 57 0.98 -9.92 5.22
CA ALA A 57 0.81 -10.08 3.78
C ALA A 57 0.12 -11.41 3.43
N ARG A 58 0.55 -12.52 4.05
CA ARG A 58 -0.07 -13.83 3.86
C ARG A 58 -1.51 -13.88 4.39
N SER A 59 -1.80 -13.20 5.50
CA SER A 59 -3.15 -13.13 6.08
C SER A 59 -4.09 -12.35 5.15
N PHE A 60 -3.64 -11.24 4.58
CA PHE A 60 -4.41 -10.52 3.56
C PHE A 60 -4.67 -11.38 2.34
N ALA A 61 -3.64 -12.07 1.83
CA ALA A 61 -3.81 -12.92 0.66
C ALA A 61 -4.82 -14.03 0.91
N ALA A 62 -4.75 -14.70 2.07
CA ALA A 62 -5.70 -15.73 2.45
C ALA A 62 -7.13 -15.19 2.61
N ALA A 63 -7.32 -14.11 3.39
CA ALA A 63 -8.63 -13.54 3.65
C ALA A 63 -9.32 -12.99 2.39
N LEU A 64 -8.54 -12.50 1.43
CA LEU A 64 -9.02 -11.94 0.16
C LEU A 64 -9.03 -12.94 -1.01
N GLY A 65 -8.67 -14.20 -0.78
CA GLY A 65 -8.63 -15.24 -1.82
C GLY A 65 -7.63 -14.95 -2.95
N LEU A 66 -6.49 -14.36 -2.62
CA LEU A 66 -5.45 -13.93 -3.55
C LEU A 66 -4.27 -14.89 -3.57
N GLN A 67 -3.70 -15.10 -4.77
CA GLN A 67 -2.39 -15.74 -4.88
C GLN A 67 -1.32 -14.87 -4.21
N PHE A 68 -0.45 -15.50 -3.43
CA PHE A 68 0.60 -14.85 -2.66
C PHE A 68 1.97 -15.29 -3.12
N THR A 69 2.84 -14.31 -3.39
CA THR A 69 4.27 -14.57 -3.60
C THR A 69 5.08 -13.64 -2.71
N ARG A 70 6.11 -14.19 -2.07
CA ARG A 70 7.15 -13.41 -1.38
C ARG A 70 8.42 -13.45 -2.20
N VAL A 71 9.00 -12.29 -2.45
CA VAL A 71 10.31 -12.15 -3.06
C VAL A 71 11.20 -11.37 -2.10
N GLN A 72 12.34 -11.97 -1.76
CA GLN A 72 13.40 -11.29 -1.05
C GLN A 72 14.24 -10.53 -2.06
N PHE A 73 14.36 -9.21 -1.89
CA PHE A 73 15.20 -8.37 -2.72
C PHE A 73 16.64 -8.48 -2.21
N THR A 74 17.53 -8.94 -3.08
CA THR A 74 18.96 -9.14 -2.80
C THR A 74 19.81 -8.34 -3.79
N PRO A 75 21.09 -8.08 -3.48
CA PRO A 75 21.97 -7.29 -4.35
C PRO A 75 22.21 -7.91 -5.74
N ASP A 76 22.04 -9.22 -5.86
CA ASP A 76 22.25 -10.03 -7.06
C ASP A 76 20.95 -10.28 -7.87
N LEU A 77 19.79 -9.88 -7.34
CA LEU A 77 18.50 -10.11 -8.00
C LEU A 77 18.41 -9.32 -9.32
N LEU A 78 18.25 -10.05 -10.44
CA LEU A 78 18.12 -9.45 -11.76
C LEU A 78 16.66 -9.15 -12.11
N PRO A 79 16.39 -8.20 -13.02
CA PRO A 79 15.05 -7.96 -13.53
C PRO A 79 14.39 -9.23 -14.09
N ALA A 80 15.15 -10.08 -14.79
CA ALA A 80 14.64 -11.33 -15.36
C ALA A 80 14.21 -12.36 -14.30
N ASP A 81 14.83 -12.36 -13.12
CA ASP A 81 14.43 -13.24 -12.01
C ASP A 81 13.09 -12.83 -11.41
N LEU A 82 12.74 -11.55 -11.54
CA LEU A 82 11.51 -10.95 -11.04
C LEU A 82 10.38 -10.98 -12.08
N LEU A 83 10.65 -10.50 -13.29
CA LEU A 83 9.67 -10.39 -14.36
C LEU A 83 9.46 -11.74 -15.08
N GLY A 84 10.45 -12.62 -15.06
CA GLY A 84 10.47 -13.82 -15.88
C GLY A 84 11.39 -13.67 -17.09
N SER A 85 11.53 -14.76 -17.83
CA SER A 85 12.40 -14.82 -19.01
C SER A 85 11.90 -15.85 -20.02
N THR A 86 12.34 -15.67 -21.27
CA THR A 86 12.09 -16.63 -22.34
C THR A 86 13.16 -17.72 -22.28
N ILE A 87 12.74 -18.96 -22.05
CA ILE A 87 13.63 -20.12 -21.97
C ILE A 87 13.42 -21.03 -23.19
N TYR A 88 14.49 -21.63 -23.69
CA TYR A 88 14.40 -22.64 -24.74
C TYR A 88 13.97 -23.98 -24.12
N ASP A 89 12.77 -24.43 -24.47
CA ASP A 89 12.26 -25.72 -24.06
C ASP A 89 12.75 -26.81 -25.02
N MET A 90 13.65 -27.67 -24.52
CA MET A 90 14.25 -28.75 -25.32
C MET A 90 13.24 -29.81 -25.77
N GLN A 91 12.10 -29.98 -25.08
CA GLN A 91 11.09 -30.97 -25.46
C GLN A 91 10.24 -30.47 -26.63
N SER A 92 9.86 -29.19 -26.60
CA SER A 92 9.04 -28.59 -27.66
C SER A 92 9.86 -27.97 -28.80
N GLY A 93 11.17 -27.76 -28.60
CA GLY A 93 12.06 -27.10 -29.56
C GLY A 93 11.73 -25.62 -29.77
N ARG A 94 11.04 -25.00 -28.80
CA ARG A 94 10.53 -23.63 -28.90
C ARG A 94 10.99 -22.79 -27.72
N PHE A 95 11.09 -21.50 -27.96
CA PHE A 95 11.22 -20.51 -26.90
C PHE A 95 9.86 -20.34 -26.22
N ALA A 96 9.83 -20.49 -24.90
CA ALA A 96 8.62 -20.38 -24.08
C ALA A 96 8.86 -19.40 -22.93
N PHE A 97 7.89 -18.51 -22.73
CA PHE A 97 7.93 -17.57 -21.61
C PHE A 97 7.73 -18.32 -20.28
N ARG A 98 8.65 -18.09 -19.34
CA ARG A 98 8.52 -18.54 -17.96
C ARG A 98 8.24 -17.33 -17.07
N ALA A 99 7.01 -17.25 -16.60
CA ALA A 99 6.54 -16.19 -15.70
C ALA A 99 7.40 -16.10 -14.43
N GLY A 100 7.82 -14.88 -14.10
CA GLY A 100 8.50 -14.58 -12.85
C GLY A 100 7.54 -14.50 -11.65
N PRO A 101 8.07 -14.34 -10.43
CA PRO A 101 7.29 -14.32 -9.19
C PRO A 101 6.29 -13.16 -9.08
N ILE A 102 6.39 -12.11 -9.90
CA ILE A 102 5.42 -11.00 -9.91
C ILE A 102 4.06 -11.40 -10.50
N PHE A 103 3.97 -12.51 -11.23
CA PHE A 103 2.71 -13.03 -11.77
C PHE A 103 1.90 -13.69 -10.65
N THR A 104 1.42 -12.84 -9.74
CA THR A 104 0.67 -13.18 -8.54
C THR A 104 -0.35 -12.08 -8.27
N ASN A 105 -1.25 -12.24 -7.30
CA ASN A 105 -2.18 -11.19 -6.94
C ASN A 105 -1.62 -10.28 -5.84
N LEU A 106 -0.96 -10.85 -4.83
CA LEU A 106 -0.33 -10.13 -3.73
C LEU A 106 1.15 -10.49 -3.67
N LEU A 107 2.00 -9.52 -3.98
CA LEU A 107 3.45 -9.63 -3.90
C LEU A 107 3.95 -8.95 -2.62
N LEU A 108 4.65 -9.70 -1.75
CA LEU A 108 5.50 -9.13 -0.71
C LEU A 108 6.91 -8.95 -1.28
N ALA A 109 7.31 -7.71 -1.54
CA ALA A 109 8.65 -7.32 -1.99
C ALA A 109 9.48 -6.91 -0.77
N ASP A 110 10.20 -7.87 -0.19
CA ASP A 110 10.91 -7.68 1.08
C ASP A 110 12.30 -7.08 0.85
N GLU A 111 12.60 -5.97 1.52
CA GLU A 111 13.87 -5.23 1.47
C GLU A 111 14.20 -4.68 0.08
N ILE A 112 13.23 -4.00 -0.53
CA ILE A 112 13.34 -3.47 -1.91
C ILE A 112 14.58 -2.59 -2.10
N ASN A 113 15.03 -1.93 -1.02
CA ASN A 113 16.22 -1.10 -1.00
C ASN A 113 17.53 -1.90 -1.07
N ARG A 114 17.56 -3.22 -0.98
CA ARG A 114 18.80 -4.03 -1.10
C ARG A 114 19.17 -4.43 -2.52
N THR A 115 18.32 -4.13 -3.50
CA THR A 115 18.54 -4.51 -4.91
C THR A 115 18.91 -3.30 -5.76
N PRO A 116 19.74 -3.46 -6.82
CA PRO A 116 20.12 -2.36 -7.71
C PRO A 116 18.93 -1.62 -8.33
N PRO A 117 19.09 -0.33 -8.68
CA PRO A 117 18.02 0.52 -9.22
C PRO A 117 17.31 -0.05 -10.47
N LYS A 118 18.00 -0.86 -11.28
CA LYS A 118 17.44 -1.45 -12.49
C LYS A 118 16.31 -2.45 -12.20
N THR A 119 16.47 -3.29 -11.18
CA THR A 119 15.45 -4.26 -10.77
C THR A 119 14.33 -3.60 -9.97
N GLN A 120 14.65 -2.57 -9.17
CA GLN A 120 13.63 -1.72 -8.53
C GLN A 120 12.74 -1.07 -9.60
N ALA A 121 13.33 -0.46 -10.63
CA ALA A 121 12.61 0.15 -11.73
C ALA A 121 11.70 -0.84 -12.46
N ALA A 122 12.17 -2.07 -12.70
CA ALA A 122 11.39 -3.13 -13.32
C ALA A 122 10.12 -3.49 -12.53
N LEU A 123 10.21 -3.61 -11.19
CA LEU A 123 9.03 -3.81 -10.33
C LEU A 123 8.06 -2.63 -10.42
N LEU A 124 8.60 -1.41 -10.35
CA LEU A 124 7.82 -0.17 -10.29
C LEU A 124 7.11 0.15 -11.61
N GLU A 125 7.71 -0.24 -12.74
CA GLU A 125 7.08 -0.22 -14.05
C GLU A 125 5.88 -1.18 -14.09
N ALA A 126 6.10 -2.43 -13.68
CA ALA A 126 5.05 -3.44 -13.59
C ALA A 126 3.88 -3.00 -12.68
N MET A 127 4.18 -2.33 -11.56
CA MET A 127 3.20 -1.72 -10.66
C MET A 127 2.32 -0.67 -11.34
N ALA A 128 2.89 0.20 -12.18
CA ALA A 128 2.13 1.27 -12.80
C ALA A 128 1.38 0.83 -14.07
N GLU A 129 1.95 -0.10 -14.84
CA GLU A 129 1.33 -0.53 -16.10
C GLU A 129 0.39 -1.72 -15.92
N GLY A 130 0.55 -2.52 -14.86
CA GLY A 130 -0.23 -3.75 -14.67
C GLY A 130 0.13 -4.85 -15.69
N GLN A 131 1.27 -4.72 -16.34
CA GLN A 131 1.79 -5.62 -17.38
C GLN A 131 3.32 -5.55 -17.38
N VAL A 132 3.95 -6.50 -18.06
CA VAL A 132 5.40 -6.49 -18.32
C VAL A 132 5.68 -6.78 -19.77
N SER A 133 6.73 -6.17 -20.31
CA SER A 133 7.18 -6.41 -21.70
C SER A 133 8.53 -7.10 -21.69
N ILE A 134 8.60 -8.31 -22.26
CA ILE A 134 9.79 -9.16 -22.28
C ILE A 134 9.98 -9.63 -23.73
N ASP A 135 11.17 -9.42 -24.29
CA ASP A 135 11.52 -9.80 -25.67
C ASP A 135 10.54 -9.30 -26.75
N GLY A 136 9.87 -8.16 -26.51
CA GLY A 136 8.89 -7.57 -27.42
C GLY A 136 7.46 -8.10 -27.27
N GLU A 137 7.22 -9.06 -26.38
CA GLU A 137 5.89 -9.55 -26.02
C GLU A 137 5.41 -8.96 -24.69
N THR A 138 4.15 -8.52 -24.66
CA THR A 138 3.53 -7.95 -23.46
C THR A 138 2.68 -8.99 -22.75
N HIS A 139 2.96 -9.20 -21.46
CA HIS A 139 2.26 -10.12 -20.59
C HIS A 139 1.49 -9.36 -19.51
N GLN A 140 0.19 -9.59 -19.40
CA GLN A 140 -0.67 -8.95 -18.39
C GLN A 140 -0.48 -9.59 -17.01
N LEU A 141 -0.44 -8.77 -15.96
CA LEU A 141 -0.43 -9.28 -14.59
C LEU A 141 -1.83 -9.71 -14.15
N PRO A 142 -1.95 -10.66 -13.20
CA PRO A 142 -3.23 -11.04 -12.61
C PRO A 142 -3.95 -9.83 -12.00
N LYS A 143 -5.28 -9.81 -12.10
CA LYS A 143 -6.11 -8.77 -11.49
C LYS A 143 -6.89 -9.35 -10.30
N PRO A 144 -6.82 -8.73 -9.10
CA PRO A 144 -6.02 -7.56 -8.76
C PRO A 144 -4.52 -7.90 -8.60
N PHE A 145 -3.65 -6.93 -8.85
CA PHE A 145 -2.21 -6.96 -8.53
C PHE A 145 -1.91 -5.92 -7.43
N VAL A 146 -1.31 -6.35 -6.33
CA VAL A 146 -0.97 -5.51 -5.18
C VAL A 146 0.44 -5.84 -4.72
N VAL A 147 1.26 -4.80 -4.54
CA VAL A 147 2.58 -4.90 -3.94
C VAL A 147 2.56 -4.33 -2.52
N LEU A 148 3.00 -5.13 -1.57
CA LEU A 148 3.43 -4.70 -0.25
C LEU A 148 4.97 -4.73 -0.25
N ALA A 149 5.61 -3.58 -0.38
CA ALA A 149 7.07 -3.47 -0.35
C ALA A 149 7.54 -3.14 1.06
N THR A 150 8.74 -3.58 1.42
CA THR A 150 9.36 -3.24 2.70
C THR A 150 10.68 -2.53 2.44
N ASP A 151 10.94 -1.50 3.25
CA ASP A 151 12.19 -0.74 3.23
C ASP A 151 12.79 -0.78 4.64
N ASN A 152 14.06 -1.19 4.74
CA ASN A 152 14.78 -1.25 6.00
C ASN A 152 15.72 -0.04 6.12
N PRO A 153 15.40 0.96 6.96
CA PRO A 153 16.14 2.21 7.02
C PRO A 153 17.47 2.15 7.79
N ILE A 154 17.80 1.01 8.42
CA ILE A 154 18.96 0.90 9.33
C ILE A 154 20.19 0.29 8.66
N GLU A 155 20.04 -0.44 7.55
CA GLU A 155 21.19 -1.00 6.84
C GLU A 155 21.90 0.10 6.03
N TYR A 156 23.14 0.41 6.40
CA TYR A 156 23.96 1.44 5.74
C TYR A 156 24.85 0.90 4.62
N GLU A 157 25.07 -0.42 4.57
CA GLU A 157 25.92 -1.07 3.56
C GLU A 157 25.06 -1.88 2.58
N GLY A 158 25.27 -1.66 1.28
CA GLY A 158 24.61 -2.44 0.23
C GLY A 158 23.15 -2.06 -0.04
N THR A 159 22.69 -0.89 0.43
CA THR A 159 21.34 -0.38 0.16
C THR A 159 21.33 0.71 -0.92
N TYR A 160 20.32 0.66 -1.79
CA TYR A 160 19.98 1.62 -2.81
C TYR A 160 18.62 2.25 -2.44
N PRO A 161 18.59 3.48 -1.89
CA PRO A 161 17.35 4.13 -1.51
C PRO A 161 16.48 4.37 -2.75
N LEU A 162 15.16 4.24 -2.60
CA LEU A 162 14.21 4.55 -3.66
C LEU A 162 14.23 6.07 -3.94
N PRO A 163 14.50 6.50 -5.19
CA PRO A 163 14.32 7.88 -5.61
C PRO A 163 12.89 8.37 -5.36
N GLU A 164 12.70 9.68 -5.22
CA GLU A 164 11.39 10.27 -4.89
C GLU A 164 10.34 9.99 -5.97
N ALA A 165 10.76 9.97 -7.24
CA ALA A 165 9.89 9.59 -8.37
C ALA A 165 9.39 8.13 -8.29
N GLN A 166 10.11 7.26 -7.58
CA GLN A 166 9.73 5.87 -7.34
C GLN A 166 8.83 5.75 -6.12
N LEU A 167 9.11 6.48 -5.04
CA LEU A 167 8.26 6.57 -3.85
C LEU A 167 6.84 7.06 -4.18
N ASP A 168 6.72 7.97 -5.15
CA ASP A 168 5.43 8.47 -5.65
C ASP A 168 4.52 7.36 -6.21
N ARG A 169 5.04 6.15 -6.53
CA ARG A 169 4.23 5.00 -7.00
C ARG A 169 3.58 4.20 -5.88
N PHE A 170 3.93 4.45 -4.62
CA PHE A 170 3.27 3.85 -3.46
C PHE A 170 2.18 4.78 -2.96
N ALA A 171 0.93 4.30 -2.90
CA ALA A 171 -0.21 5.10 -2.45
C ALA A 171 -0.13 5.41 -0.94
N ILE A 172 0.39 4.47 -0.16
CA ILE A 172 0.61 4.62 1.28
C ILE A 172 2.03 4.23 1.64
N ARG A 173 2.65 5.04 2.49
CA ARG A 173 3.79 4.64 3.32
C ARG A 173 3.36 4.55 4.77
N LEU A 174 3.63 3.43 5.42
CA LEU A 174 3.28 3.22 6.83
C LEU A 174 4.43 2.60 7.61
N GLU A 175 4.50 2.95 8.89
CA GLU A 175 5.42 2.36 9.85
C GLU A 175 4.71 1.28 10.66
N LEU A 176 5.31 0.10 10.76
CA LEU A 176 4.85 -0.90 11.72
C LEU A 176 5.59 -0.68 13.04
N ARG A 177 4.87 -0.27 14.07
CA ARG A 177 5.46 -0.06 15.39
C ARG A 177 5.51 -1.37 16.18
N TYR A 178 6.39 -1.41 17.18
CA TYR A 178 6.34 -2.44 18.21
C TYR A 178 4.95 -2.49 18.84
N LEU A 179 4.56 -3.69 19.24
CA LEU A 179 3.31 -3.90 19.97
C LEU A 179 3.39 -3.22 21.34
N SER A 180 2.22 -2.90 21.90
CA SER A 180 2.16 -2.58 23.32
C SER A 180 2.59 -3.81 24.14
N GLU A 181 3.13 -3.61 25.34
CA GLU A 181 3.51 -4.74 26.23
C GLU A 181 2.36 -5.74 26.41
N ARG A 182 1.12 -5.24 26.47
CA ARG A 182 -0.09 -6.04 26.57
C ARG A 182 -0.30 -6.91 25.32
N ASP A 183 -0.19 -6.31 24.15
CA ASP A 183 -0.40 -6.99 22.87
C ASP A 183 0.73 -7.97 22.56
N GLU A 184 1.97 -7.63 22.94
CA GLU A 184 3.12 -8.51 22.81
C GLU A 184 2.96 -9.74 23.72
N ALA A 185 2.55 -9.55 24.98
CA ALA A 185 2.23 -10.66 25.87
C ALA A 185 1.08 -11.52 25.33
N ALA A 186 0.05 -10.92 24.71
CA ALA A 186 -1.05 -11.66 24.08
C ALA A 186 -0.58 -12.46 22.86
N MET A 187 0.28 -11.89 22.01
CA MET A 187 0.91 -12.60 20.90
C MET A 187 1.72 -13.81 21.37
N LEU A 188 2.52 -13.64 22.43
CA LEU A 188 3.31 -14.74 23.02
C LEU A 188 2.40 -15.84 23.58
N ARG A 189 1.35 -15.49 24.32
CA ARG A 189 0.37 -16.47 24.83
C ARG A 189 -0.30 -17.26 23.70
N ARG A 190 -0.80 -16.59 22.67
CA ARG A 190 -1.40 -17.25 21.49
C ARG A 190 -0.41 -18.20 20.80
N ARG A 191 0.87 -17.81 20.70
CA ARG A 191 1.93 -18.65 20.11
C ARG A 191 2.23 -19.89 20.96
N LEU A 192 2.18 -19.79 22.28
CA LEU A 192 2.38 -20.90 23.21
C LEU A 192 1.19 -21.86 23.18
N GLU A 193 -0.03 -21.35 23.24
CA GLU A 193 -1.28 -22.13 23.19
C GLU A 193 -1.41 -22.92 21.87
N ARG A 194 -1.06 -22.28 20.75
CA ARG A 194 -1.10 -22.90 19.40
C ARG A 194 -0.01 -23.96 19.20
N GLY A 195 1.08 -23.91 19.97
CA GLY A 195 2.24 -24.78 19.76
C GLY A 195 2.83 -24.62 18.34
N SER A 196 3.19 -25.73 17.70
CA SER A 196 3.83 -25.73 16.37
C SER A 196 2.86 -25.51 15.20
N VAL A 197 1.55 -25.46 15.44
CA VAL A 197 0.56 -25.28 14.38
C VAL A 197 0.75 -23.90 13.76
N GLU A 198 0.78 -23.82 12.43
CA GLU A 198 0.82 -22.51 11.76
C GLU A 198 -0.52 -21.80 11.91
N PRO A 199 -0.53 -20.48 12.14
CA PRO A 199 -1.78 -19.75 12.16
C PRO A 199 -2.41 -19.76 10.76
N THR A 200 -3.66 -20.18 10.69
CA THR A 200 -4.46 -20.17 9.46
C THR A 200 -5.45 -19.01 9.50
N VAL A 201 -5.69 -18.44 8.33
CA VAL A 201 -6.67 -17.38 8.09
C VAL A 201 -7.63 -17.95 7.06
N ASN A 202 -8.92 -17.90 7.35
CA ASN A 202 -9.94 -18.38 6.42
C ASN A 202 -10.16 -17.33 5.32
N GLN A 203 -10.48 -17.81 4.13
CA GLN A 203 -10.93 -16.94 3.06
C GLN A 203 -12.29 -16.33 3.39
N VAL A 204 -12.40 -15.01 3.32
CA VAL A 204 -13.62 -14.25 3.61
C VAL A 204 -14.30 -13.81 2.31
N VAL A 205 -13.49 -13.38 1.34
CA VAL A 205 -13.92 -13.00 -0.01
C VAL A 205 -12.96 -13.61 -1.04
N ASP A 206 -13.32 -13.60 -2.31
CA ASP A 206 -12.42 -13.98 -3.39
C ASP A 206 -11.90 -12.79 -4.23
N ALA A 207 -11.06 -13.09 -5.22
CA ALA A 207 -10.52 -12.07 -6.11
C ALA A 207 -11.59 -11.34 -6.94
N HIS A 208 -12.71 -12.00 -7.26
CA HIS A 208 -13.83 -11.40 -7.99
C HIS A 208 -14.61 -10.43 -7.10
N ASP A 209 -14.91 -10.85 -5.87
CA ASP A 209 -15.50 -10.00 -4.85
C ASP A 209 -14.65 -8.76 -4.59
N LEU A 210 -13.32 -8.91 -4.45
CA LEU A 210 -12.42 -7.79 -4.23
C LEU A 210 -12.43 -6.80 -5.41
N LEU A 211 -12.52 -7.28 -6.65
CA LEU A 211 -12.69 -6.39 -7.81
C LEU A 211 -14.03 -5.64 -7.73
N ALA A 212 -15.12 -6.31 -7.34
CA ALA A 212 -16.42 -5.67 -7.17
C ALA A 212 -16.44 -4.65 -6.01
N MET A 213 -15.73 -4.92 -4.92
CA MET A 213 -15.50 -3.98 -3.82
C MET A 213 -14.74 -2.73 -4.30
N ARG A 214 -13.69 -2.91 -5.12
CA ARG A 214 -12.95 -1.78 -5.75
C ARG A 214 -13.84 -0.93 -6.64
N GLU A 215 -14.74 -1.53 -7.42
CA GLU A 215 -15.71 -0.76 -8.21
C GLU A 215 -16.72 -0.01 -7.32
N SER A 216 -17.00 -0.52 -6.12
CA SER A 216 -17.91 0.13 -5.16
C SER A 216 -17.27 1.38 -4.54
N VAL A 217 -15.95 1.37 -4.34
CA VAL A 217 -15.18 2.59 -3.98
C VAL A 217 -15.34 3.66 -5.05
N GLU A 218 -15.37 3.26 -6.33
CA GLU A 218 -15.59 4.18 -7.46
C GLU A 218 -17.00 4.79 -7.53
N GLN A 219 -17.92 4.39 -6.65
CA GLN A 219 -19.25 5.00 -6.54
C GLN A 219 -19.39 5.98 -5.36
N VAL A 220 -18.39 6.05 -4.47
CA VAL A 220 -18.44 6.94 -3.29
C VAL A 220 -18.38 8.39 -3.74
N THR A 221 -19.31 9.23 -3.28
CA THR A 221 -19.42 10.64 -3.66
C THR A 221 -18.31 11.48 -3.02
N VAL A 222 -17.70 12.37 -3.80
CA VAL A 222 -16.74 13.36 -3.30
C VAL A 222 -17.27 14.75 -3.63
N HIS A 223 -17.61 15.53 -2.61
CA HIS A 223 -18.10 16.90 -2.79
C HIS A 223 -16.97 17.84 -3.22
N GLU A 224 -17.33 18.88 -3.99
CA GLU A 224 -16.41 19.89 -4.51
C GLU A 224 -15.56 20.54 -3.40
N ASP A 225 -16.16 20.80 -2.24
CA ASP A 225 -15.45 21.35 -1.08
C ASP A 225 -14.29 20.45 -0.60
N VAL A 226 -14.48 19.13 -0.65
CA VAL A 226 -13.44 18.15 -0.28
C VAL A 226 -12.35 18.12 -1.36
N LEU A 227 -12.72 18.20 -2.64
CA LEU A 227 -11.75 18.29 -3.75
C LEU A 227 -10.90 19.56 -3.61
N HIS A 228 -11.53 20.72 -3.36
CA HIS A 228 -10.82 21.97 -3.09
C HIS A 228 -9.91 21.88 -1.86
N TYR A 229 -10.32 21.16 -0.82
CA TYR A 229 -9.48 20.93 0.35
C TYR A 229 -8.23 20.10 0.01
N VAL A 230 -8.37 19.02 -0.78
CA VAL A 230 -7.24 18.21 -1.26
C VAL A 230 -6.28 19.05 -2.11
N VAL A 231 -6.80 19.82 -3.06
CA VAL A 231 -6.00 20.73 -3.91
C VAL A 231 -5.30 21.79 -3.05
N SER A 232 -5.99 22.35 -2.05
CA SER A 232 -5.41 23.33 -1.13
C SER A 232 -4.28 22.75 -0.30
N LEU A 233 -4.42 21.51 0.18
CA LEU A 233 -3.37 20.78 0.89
C LEU A 233 -2.15 20.57 0.00
N ALA A 234 -2.33 20.04 -1.21
CA ALA A 234 -1.25 19.82 -2.15
C ALA A 234 -0.57 21.15 -2.55
N ASN A 235 -1.34 22.20 -2.83
CA ASN A 235 -0.81 23.53 -3.12
C ASN A 235 -0.01 24.10 -1.95
N ALA A 236 -0.48 23.89 -0.71
CA ALA A 236 0.24 24.31 0.48
C ALA A 236 1.59 23.57 0.64
N THR A 237 1.67 22.29 0.28
CA THR A 237 2.97 21.58 0.25
C THR A 237 3.92 22.17 -0.79
N ARG A 238 3.43 22.52 -1.99
CA ARG A 238 4.25 23.10 -3.08
C ARG A 238 4.83 24.47 -2.75
N HIS A 239 4.14 25.24 -1.90
CA HIS A 239 4.55 26.57 -1.48
C HIS A 239 5.16 26.61 -0.06
N HIS A 240 5.34 25.44 0.58
CA HIS A 240 5.87 25.39 1.94
C HIS A 240 7.37 25.73 1.97
N PRO A 241 7.85 26.64 2.85
CA PRO A 241 9.24 27.08 2.84
C PRO A 241 10.27 25.97 3.00
N GLN A 242 9.90 24.90 3.71
CA GLN A 242 10.77 23.76 4.02
C GLN A 242 10.77 22.67 2.93
N VAL A 243 9.90 22.81 1.92
CA VAL A 243 9.71 21.83 0.85
C VAL A 243 10.44 22.31 -0.41
N ALA A 244 11.20 21.42 -1.03
CA ALA A 244 11.85 21.61 -2.32
C ALA A 244 10.92 21.18 -3.47
N VAL A 245 10.25 20.03 -3.32
CA VAL A 245 9.27 19.49 -4.26
C VAL A 245 8.02 19.07 -3.49
N GLY A 246 6.88 19.70 -3.81
CA GLY A 246 5.60 19.42 -3.16
C GLY A 246 4.86 18.23 -3.78
N ALA A 247 3.66 17.95 -3.25
CA ALA A 247 2.84 16.83 -3.66
C ALA A 247 2.47 16.89 -5.15
N SER A 248 2.58 15.75 -5.84
CA SER A 248 2.23 15.58 -7.26
C SER A 248 0.70 15.53 -7.47
N PRO A 249 0.19 15.72 -8.70
CA PRO A 249 -1.21 15.45 -9.01
C PRO A 249 -1.61 13.98 -8.76
N ARG A 250 -0.66 13.04 -8.88
CA ARG A 250 -0.88 11.64 -8.49
C ARG A 250 -1.16 11.51 -7.00
N ALA A 251 -0.46 12.29 -6.17
CA ALA A 251 -0.71 12.33 -4.73
C ALA A 251 -2.13 12.81 -4.40
N GLU A 252 -2.65 13.81 -5.12
CA GLU A 252 -4.03 14.28 -4.98
C GLU A 252 -5.03 13.18 -5.37
N LEU A 253 -4.83 12.54 -6.52
CA LEU A 253 -5.71 11.47 -7.00
C LEU A 253 -5.78 10.29 -6.03
N ASP A 254 -4.62 9.81 -5.58
CA ASP A 254 -4.55 8.70 -4.64
C ASP A 254 -5.17 9.07 -3.30
N LEU A 255 -4.94 10.29 -2.79
CA LEU A 255 -5.54 10.74 -1.55
C LEU A 255 -7.07 10.75 -1.62
N VAL A 256 -7.64 11.16 -2.75
CA VAL A 256 -9.10 11.09 -2.98
C VAL A 256 -9.57 9.63 -3.00
N GLN A 257 -8.90 8.74 -3.73
CA GLN A 257 -9.31 7.33 -3.81
C GLN A 257 -9.17 6.61 -2.46
N LEU A 258 -8.11 6.89 -1.71
CA LEU A 258 -7.94 6.39 -0.34
C LEU A 258 -9.05 6.93 0.58
N ALA A 259 -9.42 8.20 0.46
CA ALA A 259 -10.50 8.81 1.25
C ALA A 259 -11.86 8.18 0.95
N ARG A 260 -12.14 7.84 -0.32
CA ARG A 260 -13.34 7.09 -0.73
C ARG A 260 -13.37 5.68 -0.13
N ALA A 261 -12.26 4.95 -0.23
CA ALA A 261 -12.14 3.62 0.37
C ALA A 261 -12.33 3.67 1.90
N ARG A 262 -11.80 4.70 2.57
CA ARG A 262 -11.99 4.93 4.00
C ARG A 262 -13.44 5.24 4.36
N ALA A 263 -14.11 6.13 3.61
CA ALA A 263 -15.52 6.44 3.82
C ALA A 263 -16.38 5.18 3.74
N LEU A 264 -16.15 4.34 2.71
CA LEU A 264 -16.84 3.08 2.51
C LEU A 264 -16.61 2.09 3.66
N LEU A 265 -15.35 1.97 4.12
CA LEU A 265 -15.00 1.13 5.28
C LEU A 265 -15.70 1.60 6.56
N LEU A 266 -16.00 2.90 6.67
CA LEU A 266 -16.76 3.49 7.78
C LEU A 266 -18.28 3.50 7.53
N GLY A 267 -18.76 2.77 6.51
CA GLY A 267 -20.19 2.64 6.20
C GLY A 267 -20.83 3.86 5.56
N ARG A 268 -20.03 4.79 5.00
CA ARG A 268 -20.50 6.00 4.31
C ARG A 268 -20.28 5.90 2.81
N ASP A 269 -21.23 6.43 2.04
CA ASP A 269 -21.18 6.54 0.58
C ASP A 269 -20.75 7.94 0.10
N TYR A 270 -20.25 8.79 1.01
CA TYR A 270 -19.64 10.08 0.72
C TYR A 270 -18.41 10.36 1.59
N VAL A 271 -17.45 11.10 1.01
CA VAL A 271 -16.21 11.50 1.69
C VAL A 271 -16.43 12.76 2.53
N ILE A 272 -15.86 12.77 3.74
CA ILE A 272 -15.75 13.97 4.59
C ILE A 272 -14.29 14.40 4.75
N PRO A 273 -14.01 15.65 5.15
CA PRO A 273 -12.64 16.15 5.30
C PRO A 273 -11.78 15.33 6.28
N GLU A 274 -12.39 14.74 7.31
CA GLU A 274 -11.72 13.87 8.27
C GLU A 274 -11.13 12.61 7.61
N ASP A 275 -11.74 12.10 6.53
CA ASP A 275 -11.19 10.97 5.77
C ASP A 275 -9.88 11.36 5.09
N VAL A 276 -9.86 12.53 4.46
CA VAL A 276 -8.66 13.11 3.83
C VAL A 276 -7.57 13.35 4.88
N LYS A 277 -7.92 13.97 6.01
CA LYS A 277 -6.97 14.27 7.08
C LYS A 277 -6.30 13.02 7.65
N ALA A 278 -7.09 11.95 7.86
CA ALA A 278 -6.58 10.71 8.42
C ALA A 278 -5.59 9.99 7.49
N LEU A 279 -5.64 10.27 6.19
CA LEU A 279 -4.82 9.63 5.16
C LEU A 279 -3.74 10.54 4.58
N ALA A 280 -3.81 11.85 4.83
CA ALA A 280 -2.88 12.82 4.26
C ALA A 280 -1.41 12.54 4.63
N VAL A 281 -1.11 12.23 5.90
CA VAL A 281 0.27 11.88 6.29
C VAL A 281 0.75 10.61 5.58
N PRO A 282 0.09 9.45 5.71
CA PRO A 282 0.56 8.22 5.06
C PRO A 282 0.56 8.27 3.52
N ALA A 283 -0.24 9.13 2.89
CA ALA A 283 -0.32 9.23 1.43
C ALA A 283 0.58 10.32 0.81
N VAL A 284 0.95 11.35 1.57
CA VAL A 284 1.64 12.55 1.02
C VAL A 284 3.04 12.73 1.61
N ALA A 285 3.30 12.31 2.84
CA ALA A 285 4.57 12.62 3.52
C ALA A 285 5.81 12.07 2.80
N HIS A 286 5.70 10.92 2.12
CA HIS A 286 6.78 10.31 1.34
C HIS A 286 6.87 10.83 -0.10
N ARG A 287 5.95 11.71 -0.51
CA ARG A 287 5.85 12.29 -1.86
C ARG A 287 6.30 13.75 -1.90
N ILE A 288 6.79 14.27 -0.78
CA ILE A 288 7.38 15.61 -0.69
C ILE A 288 8.88 15.50 -0.43
N THR A 289 9.67 16.26 -1.17
CA THR A 289 11.10 16.37 -0.96
C THR A 289 11.36 17.59 -0.10
N LEU A 290 11.98 17.41 1.06
CA LEU A 290 12.40 18.51 1.92
C LEU A 290 13.69 19.13 1.42
N ARG A 291 13.90 20.42 1.72
CA ARG A 291 15.19 21.07 1.42
C ARG A 291 16.30 20.48 2.31
N PRO A 292 17.56 20.36 1.83
CA PRO A 292 18.64 19.72 2.58
C PRO A 292 18.90 20.31 3.98
N GLU A 293 18.64 21.61 4.18
CA GLU A 293 18.84 22.29 5.47
C GLU A 293 17.93 21.73 6.58
N MET A 294 16.84 21.06 6.20
CA MET A 294 15.87 20.46 7.12
C MET A 294 16.36 19.16 7.74
N TRP A 295 17.29 18.45 7.09
CA TRP A 295 17.82 17.18 7.59
C TRP A 295 18.60 17.37 8.90
N VAL A 296 19.34 18.49 9.01
CA VAL A 296 20.06 18.87 10.24
C VAL A 296 19.08 19.09 11.40
N ARG A 297 17.87 19.57 11.09
CA ARG A 297 16.81 19.84 12.06
C ARG A 297 15.96 18.61 12.38
N LYS A 298 16.26 17.45 11.76
CA LYS A 298 15.50 16.19 11.88
C LYS A 298 14.00 16.34 11.57
N ILE A 299 13.64 17.30 10.72
CA ILE A 299 12.25 17.50 10.29
C ILE A 299 11.95 16.51 9.16
N GLN A 300 10.82 15.82 9.28
CA GLN A 300 10.34 14.83 8.32
C GLN A 300 9.13 15.34 7.55
N GLY A 301 8.82 14.72 6.41
CA GLY A 301 7.65 15.09 5.62
C GLY A 301 6.33 14.96 6.40
N ALA A 302 6.27 14.02 7.35
CA ALA A 302 5.13 13.85 8.24
C ALA A 302 4.88 15.08 9.13
N ASP A 303 5.93 15.76 9.59
CA ASP A 303 5.83 16.98 10.40
C ASP A 303 5.21 18.12 9.60
N VAL A 304 5.68 18.32 8.36
CA VAL A 304 5.18 19.35 7.45
C VAL A 304 3.72 19.11 7.11
N VAL A 305 3.36 17.88 6.73
CA VAL A 305 1.96 17.55 6.43
C VAL A 305 1.09 17.72 7.68
N GLY A 306 1.56 17.25 8.84
CA GLY A 306 0.85 17.42 10.12
C GLY A 306 0.64 18.89 10.51
N GLU A 307 1.60 19.77 10.24
CA GLU A 307 1.46 21.22 10.41
C GLU A 307 0.39 21.79 9.48
N LEU A 308 0.45 21.46 8.18
CA LEU A 308 -0.51 21.95 7.18
C LEU A 308 -1.94 21.54 7.52
N LEU A 309 -2.17 20.31 7.99
CA LEU A 309 -3.50 19.83 8.38
C LEU A 309 -4.10 20.60 9.57
N ARG A 310 -3.26 21.14 10.46
CA ARG A 310 -3.70 21.99 11.59
C ARG A 310 -4.02 23.42 11.15
N ARG A 311 -3.33 23.92 10.12
CA ARG A 311 -3.43 25.30 9.65
C ARG A 311 -4.53 25.52 8.60
N LEU A 312 -4.74 24.55 7.71
CA LEU A 312 -5.68 24.70 6.61
C LEU A 312 -7.13 24.68 7.10
N PRO A 313 -7.98 25.62 6.66
CA PRO A 313 -9.38 25.64 7.03
C PRO A 313 -10.07 24.37 6.51
N VAL A 314 -10.82 23.73 7.39
CA VAL A 314 -11.62 22.56 7.04
C VAL A 314 -12.92 23.06 6.42
N PRO A 315 -13.31 22.59 5.22
CA PRO A 315 -14.59 22.96 4.67
C PRO A 315 -15.71 22.45 5.59
N ARG A 316 -16.76 23.26 5.74
CA ARG A 316 -17.98 22.82 6.43
C ARG A 316 -18.76 22.01 5.41
N THR A 317 -18.60 20.68 5.40
CA THR A 317 -19.49 19.82 4.62
C THR A 317 -20.91 20.00 5.17
N GLY A 318 -21.72 20.80 4.48
CA GLY A 318 -23.12 21.01 4.82
C GLY A 318 -23.87 19.70 4.65
N GLY A 319 -24.41 19.15 5.73
CA GLY A 319 -25.52 18.20 5.62
C GLY A 319 -26.64 18.94 4.91
N GLY A 320 -26.98 18.51 3.69
CA GLY A 320 -28.05 19.11 2.91
C GLY A 320 -29.38 18.97 3.65
N SER A 321 -29.85 20.07 4.25
CA SER A 321 -31.27 20.36 4.35
C SER A 321 -31.66 21.08 3.05
N GLY A 322 -32.38 20.37 2.19
CA GLY A 322 -32.93 20.86 0.92
C GLY A 322 -33.71 19.75 0.24
#